data_AF-A0A7X7QED1-F1
#
_entry.id   AF-A0A7X7QED1-F1
#
_cell.length_a   1.000
_cell.length_b   1.000
_cell.length_c   1.000
_cell.angle_alpha   90.00
_cell.angle_beta   90.00
_cell.angle_gamma   90.00
#
_symmetry.space_group_name_H-M   'P 1'
#
loop_
_entity.id
_entity.type
_entity.pdbx_description
1 polymer ?
#
loop_
_entity_poly.entity_id
_entity_poly.type
_entity_poly.pdbx_seq_one_letter_code
_entity_poly.pdbx_strand_id
1 'polypeptide(L)'
;MSEAQALLTDAWERGAAHDGAGVCDYASAKANCRIQLEGADGAWPTDEPLITCDRELAADGEYSGGYALRVEGVDSNGQAYASDVLAIGTEDGPRLMNPVFWNSTGIANGNDTSATFDVCA
;
A
#
# COMPACT_ATOMS: atom_id res chain seq x y z
N MET A 1 -7.74 -14.87 -3.46
CA MET A 1 -7.41 -13.45 -3.24
C MET A 1 -7.38 -13.22 -1.75
N SER A 2 -6.27 -12.74 -1.21
CA SER A 2 -6.15 -12.41 0.22
C SER A 2 -6.91 -11.11 0.54
N GLU A 3 -7.17 -10.86 1.82
CA GLU A 3 -7.88 -9.65 2.27
C GLU A 3 -7.10 -8.38 1.88
N ALA A 4 -5.76 -8.42 1.94
CA ALA A 4 -4.91 -7.31 1.52
C ALA A 4 -4.95 -7.08 0.00
N GLN A 5 -5.04 -8.13 -0.80
CA GLN A 5 -5.23 -7.99 -2.26
C GLN A 5 -6.57 -7.30 -2.56
N ALA A 6 -7.66 -7.72 -1.91
CA ALA A 6 -8.96 -7.07 -2.06
C ALA A 6 -8.91 -5.58 -1.66
N LEU A 7 -8.27 -5.28 -0.52
CA LEU A 7 -8.08 -3.92 -0.01
C LEU A 7 -7.32 -3.04 -1.02
N LEU A 8 -6.28 -3.60 -1.67
CA LEU A 8 -5.48 -2.89 -2.67
C LEU A 8 -6.28 -2.64 -3.95
N THR A 9 -6.98 -3.66 -4.46
CA THR A 9 -7.84 -3.55 -5.64
C THR A 9 -8.94 -2.51 -5.42
N ASP A 10 -9.66 -2.56 -4.30
CA ASP A 10 -10.70 -1.59 -3.97
C ASP A 10 -10.15 -0.16 -3.90
N ALA A 11 -8.99 0.04 -3.25
CA ALA A 11 -8.36 1.34 -3.16
C ALA A 11 -7.89 1.84 -4.54
N TRP A 12 -7.44 0.95 -5.42
CA TRP A 12 -7.16 1.29 -6.82
C TRP A 12 -8.43 1.72 -7.58
N GLU A 13 -9.55 0.99 -7.46
CA GLU A 13 -10.80 1.35 -8.13
C GLU A 13 -11.26 2.77 -7.76
N ARG A 14 -11.09 3.15 -6.49
CA ARG A 14 -11.32 4.53 -6.02
C ARG A 14 -10.38 5.52 -6.67
N GLY A 15 -9.10 5.19 -6.78
CA GLY A 15 -8.10 6.01 -7.45
C GLY A 15 -8.42 6.20 -8.94
N ALA A 16 -8.80 5.14 -9.64
CA ALA A 16 -9.21 5.19 -11.05
C ALA A 16 -10.47 6.04 -11.25
N ALA A 17 -11.37 6.11 -10.27
CA ALA A 17 -12.52 7.00 -10.25
C ALA A 17 -12.21 8.44 -9.79
N HIS A 18 -10.93 8.75 -9.49
CA HIS A 18 -10.48 10.01 -8.89
C HIS A 18 -11.18 10.34 -7.55
N ASP A 19 -11.64 9.32 -6.82
CA ASP A 19 -12.25 9.42 -5.50
C ASP A 19 -11.18 9.41 -4.40
N GLY A 20 -10.42 10.51 -4.29
CA GLY A 20 -9.33 10.61 -3.32
C GLY A 20 -9.76 10.48 -1.86
N ALA A 21 -11.01 10.88 -1.54
CA ALA A 21 -11.57 10.67 -0.21
C ALA A 21 -11.76 9.17 0.07
N GLY A 22 -12.33 8.43 -0.88
CA GLY A 22 -12.49 6.98 -0.82
C GLY A 22 -11.17 6.23 -0.75
N VAL A 23 -10.14 6.64 -1.51
CA VAL A 23 -8.78 6.06 -1.39
C VAL A 23 -8.25 6.17 0.04
N CYS A 24 -8.39 7.34 0.65
CA CYS A 24 -7.88 7.57 2.00
C CYS A 24 -8.69 6.92 3.11
N ASP A 25 -9.87 6.34 2.83
CA ASP A 25 -10.58 5.53 3.81
C ASP A 25 -9.90 4.18 4.08
N TYR A 26 -9.11 3.69 3.12
CA TYR A 26 -8.29 2.48 3.26
C TYR A 26 -6.94 2.74 3.94
N ALA A 27 -6.56 4.00 4.14
CA ALA A 27 -5.29 4.37 4.76
C ALA A 27 -5.29 4.12 6.28
N SER A 28 -4.17 3.63 6.82
CA SER A 28 -3.94 3.60 8.27
C SER A 28 -3.81 5.00 8.86
N ALA A 29 -3.34 5.97 8.06
CA ALA A 29 -3.21 7.37 8.41
C ALA A 29 -3.88 8.28 7.36
N LYS A 30 -5.19 8.53 7.53
CA LYS A 30 -5.99 9.32 6.57
C LYS A 30 -5.41 10.70 6.25
N ALA A 31 -4.89 11.40 7.26
CA ALA A 31 -4.30 12.74 7.08
C ALA A 31 -3.04 12.71 6.21
N ASN A 32 -2.17 11.71 6.42
CA ASN A 32 -0.96 11.53 5.61
C ASN A 32 -1.29 11.15 4.17
N CYS A 33 -2.30 10.30 3.98
CA CYS A 33 -2.81 9.97 2.66
C CYS A 33 -3.25 11.23 1.90
N ARG A 34 -4.06 12.10 2.52
CA ARG A 34 -4.53 13.34 1.87
C ARG A 34 -3.38 14.25 1.42
N ILE A 35 -2.38 14.46 2.29
CA ILE A 35 -1.21 15.27 1.96
C ILE A 35 -0.45 14.68 0.75
N GLN A 36 -0.29 13.36 0.70
CA GLN A 36 0.36 12.69 -0.43
C GLN A 36 -0.45 12.78 -1.72
N LEU A 37 -1.78 12.67 -1.64
CA LEU A 37 -2.66 12.87 -2.79
C LEU A 37 -2.57 14.31 -3.34
N GLU A 38 -2.59 15.31 -2.45
CA GLU A 38 -2.45 16.72 -2.82
C GLU A 38 -1.08 17.00 -3.49
N GLY A 39 0.00 16.40 -2.97
CA GLY A 39 1.34 16.53 -3.54
C GLY A 39 1.54 15.81 -4.88
N ALA A 40 0.66 14.88 -5.24
CA ALA A 40 0.73 14.11 -6.49
C ALA A 40 0.11 14.84 -7.69
N ASP A 41 -0.51 16.01 -7.49
CA ASP A 41 -1.10 16.86 -8.54
C ASP A 41 -1.99 16.10 -9.54
N GLY A 42 -2.77 15.12 -9.05
CA GLY A 42 -3.69 14.35 -9.89
C GLY A 42 -3.05 13.26 -10.76
N ALA A 43 -1.81 12.86 -10.47
CA ALA A 43 -1.14 11.70 -11.04
C ALA A 43 -1.79 10.37 -10.59
N TRP A 44 -2.98 10.06 -11.12
CA TRP A 44 -3.68 8.81 -10.84
C TRP A 44 -3.20 7.69 -11.78
N PRO A 45 -2.86 6.50 -11.26
CA PRO A 45 -2.56 5.35 -12.10
C PRO A 45 -3.81 4.95 -12.89
N THR A 46 -3.65 4.72 -14.19
CA THR A 46 -4.74 4.34 -15.09
C THR A 46 -4.95 2.83 -15.16
N ASP A 47 -3.88 2.07 -14.93
CA ASP A 47 -3.87 0.62 -15.02
C ASP A 47 -3.98 0.00 -13.62
N GLU A 48 -4.64 -1.15 -13.55
CA GLU A 48 -4.71 -1.94 -12.33
C GLU A 48 -3.30 -2.45 -11.95
N PRO A 49 -2.87 -2.27 -10.70
CA PRO A 49 -1.59 -2.81 -10.25
C PRO A 49 -1.57 -4.34 -10.33
N LEU A 50 -0.48 -4.90 -10.83
CA LEU A 50 -0.22 -6.33 -10.79
C LEU A 50 0.35 -6.72 -9.42
N ILE A 51 -0.36 -7.56 -8.68
CA ILE A 51 0.15 -8.13 -7.43
C ILE A 51 0.92 -9.41 -7.77
N THR A 52 2.23 -9.40 -7.55
CA THR A 52 3.11 -10.53 -7.89
C THR A 52 3.33 -11.49 -6.72
N CYS A 53 3.28 -10.97 -5.48
CA CYS A 53 3.42 -11.76 -4.26
C CYS A 53 2.56 -11.17 -3.14
N ASP A 54 2.03 -12.03 -2.27
CA ASP A 54 1.41 -11.62 -1.02
C ASP A 54 1.83 -12.54 0.13
N ARG A 55 2.01 -11.96 1.32
CA ARG A 55 2.43 -12.68 2.51
C ARG A 55 1.73 -12.15 3.75
N GLU A 56 1.18 -13.06 4.54
CA GLU A 56 0.67 -12.76 5.88
C GLU A 56 1.83 -12.63 6.88
N LEU A 57 1.74 -11.60 7.72
CA LEU A 57 2.62 -11.30 8.82
C LEU A 57 1.87 -11.60 10.11
N ALA A 58 2.33 -12.61 10.86
CA ALA A 58 1.75 -12.90 12.16
C ALA A 58 2.05 -11.76 13.15
N ALA A 59 1.08 -11.47 14.02
CA ALA A 59 1.32 -10.62 15.18
C ALA A 59 2.27 -11.31 16.16
N ASP A 60 3.06 -10.52 16.89
CA ASP A 60 3.79 -10.99 18.06
C ASP A 60 3.57 -10.04 19.25
N GLY A 61 4.28 -10.28 20.37
CA GLY A 61 4.11 -9.48 21.59
C GLY A 61 4.54 -8.02 21.45
N GLU A 62 5.20 -7.64 20.35
CA GLU A 62 5.75 -6.31 20.09
C GLU A 62 5.14 -5.64 18.84
N TYR A 63 4.70 -6.43 17.85
CA TYR A 63 4.20 -5.95 16.57
C TYR A 63 2.82 -6.49 16.21
N SER A 64 1.97 -5.61 15.68
CA SER A 64 0.70 -6.00 15.07
C SER A 64 0.93 -6.84 13.81
N GLY A 65 0.11 -7.87 13.63
CA GLY A 65 0.08 -8.66 12.40
C GLY A 65 -0.49 -7.86 11.22
N GLY A 66 -0.41 -8.44 10.02
CA GLY A 66 -0.86 -7.79 8.80
C GLY A 66 -0.49 -8.58 7.55
N TYR A 67 -0.25 -7.86 6.47
CA TYR A 67 0.12 -8.41 5.18
C TYR A 67 1.15 -7.52 4.48
N ALA A 68 1.98 -8.14 3.66
CA ALA A 68 2.85 -7.49 2.70
C ALA A 68 2.49 -7.94 1.29
N LEU A 69 2.46 -7.01 0.35
CA LEU A 69 2.17 -7.22 -1.06
C LEU A 69 3.33 -6.69 -1.90
N ARG A 70 3.81 -7.47 -2.88
CA ARG A 70 4.66 -6.94 -3.96
C ARG A 70 3.76 -6.54 -5.10
N VAL A 71 3.87 -5.29 -5.51
CA VAL A 71 3.02 -4.67 -6.52
C VAL A 71 3.88 -4.11 -7.65
N GLU A 72 3.49 -4.40 -8.87
CA GLU A 72 4.07 -3.84 -10.09
C GLU A 72 3.01 -3.03 -10.84
N GLY A 73 3.41 -1.96 -11.48
CA GLY A 73 2.49 -1.13 -12.25
C GLY A 73 3.20 -0.08 -13.08
N VAL A 74 2.40 0.85 -13.62
CA VAL A 74 2.89 1.99 -14.40
C VAL A 74 2.42 3.27 -13.70
N ASP A 75 3.34 4.21 -13.48
CA ASP A 75 3.03 5.50 -12.87
C ASP A 75 2.36 6.46 -13.88
N SER A 76 1.99 7.66 -13.42
CA SER A 76 1.38 8.69 -14.27
C SER A 76 2.27 9.20 -15.40
N ASN A 77 3.58 8.92 -15.36
CA ASN A 77 4.57 9.30 -16.37
C ASN A 77 4.86 8.15 -17.35
N GLY A 78 4.17 7.02 -17.24
CA GLY A 78 4.41 5.84 -18.07
C GLY A 78 5.63 5.02 -17.64
N GLN A 79 6.19 5.25 -16.45
CA GLN A 79 7.33 4.49 -15.93
C GLN A 79 6.84 3.27 -15.16
N ALA A 80 7.44 2.12 -15.44
CA ALA A 80 7.20 0.91 -14.67
C ALA A 80 7.75 1.08 -13.24
N TYR A 81 6.99 0.62 -12.25
CA TYR A 81 7.43 0.57 -10.86
C TYR A 81 7.21 -0.83 -10.27
N ALA A 82 8.00 -1.14 -9.24
CA ALA A 82 7.77 -2.25 -8.33
C ALA A 82 7.89 -1.71 -6.91
N SER A 83 6.91 -1.99 -6.05
CA SER A 83 6.87 -1.51 -4.67
C SER A 83 6.29 -2.56 -3.74
N ASP A 84 6.71 -2.50 -2.48
CA ASP A 84 6.09 -3.27 -1.40
C ASP A 84 5.03 -2.40 -0.71
N VAL A 85 3.84 -2.98 -0.51
CA VAL A 85 2.70 -2.36 0.17
C VAL A 85 2.40 -3.16 1.42
N LEU A 86 2.26 -2.46 2.55
CA LEU A 86 1.89 -3.07 3.82
C LEU A 86 0.43 -2.79 4.13
N ALA A 87 -0.29 -3.83 4.55
CA ALA A 87 -1.59 -3.70 5.19
C ALA A 87 -1.46 -4.14 6.65
N ILE A 88 -1.70 -3.24 7.60
CA ILE A 88 -1.57 -3.54 9.03
C ILE A 88 -2.95 -3.89 9.57
N GLY A 89 -3.05 -4.96 10.37
CA GLY A 89 -4.28 -5.28 11.08
C GLY A 89 -4.65 -4.18 12.09
N THR A 90 -5.88 -3.66 12.00
CA THR A 90 -6.45 -2.73 12.98
C THR A 90 -7.73 -3.32 13.57
N GLU A 91 -8.27 -2.70 14.64
CA GLU A 91 -9.54 -3.13 15.23
C GLU A 91 -10.71 -3.07 14.22
N ASP A 92 -10.61 -2.20 13.21
CA ASP A 92 -11.60 -2.03 12.14
C ASP A 92 -11.25 -2.81 10.85
N GLY A 93 -10.39 -3.83 10.97
CA GLY A 93 -9.84 -4.61 9.85
C GLY A 93 -8.51 -4.06 9.31
N PRO A 94 -7.90 -4.71 8.31
CA PRO A 94 -6.62 -4.27 7.76
C PRO A 94 -6.71 -2.88 7.11
N ARG A 95 -5.64 -2.10 7.21
CA ARG A 95 -5.48 -0.78 6.60
C ARG A 95 -4.15 -0.67 5.88
N LEU A 96 -4.16 -0.10 4.67
CA LEU A 96 -2.96 0.15 3.88
C LEU A 96 -2.12 1.21 4.57
N MET A 97 -0.85 0.92 4.83
CA MET A 97 0.06 1.88 5.43
C MET A 97 0.20 3.13 4.55
N ASN A 98 0.24 2.91 3.23
CA ASN A 98 0.02 3.94 2.23
C ASN A 98 -0.79 3.33 1.07
N PRO A 99 -2.07 3.72 0.88
CA PRO A 99 -2.88 3.29 -0.26
C PRO A 99 -2.51 4.06 -1.54
N VAL A 100 -1.38 4.75 -1.52
CA VAL A 100 -0.95 5.69 -2.54
C VAL A 100 0.12 5.01 -3.35
N PHE A 101 -0.30 4.30 -4.40
CA PHE A 101 0.52 3.32 -5.15
C PHE A 101 1.68 3.93 -5.96
N TRP A 102 1.80 5.25 -5.99
CA TRP A 102 2.82 5.99 -6.76
C TRP A 102 3.99 6.51 -5.93
N ASN A 103 3.95 6.39 -4.61
CA ASN A 103 5.07 6.76 -3.77
C ASN A 103 5.55 5.52 -3.06
N SER A 104 6.67 4.96 -3.51
CA SER A 104 7.28 3.79 -2.90
C SER A 104 7.37 4.01 -1.41
N THR A 105 6.62 3.21 -0.63
CA THR A 105 6.83 3.17 0.80
C THR A 105 8.16 2.53 1.09
N GLY A 106 9.21 3.35 1.20
CA GLY A 106 10.41 2.93 1.89
C GLY A 106 10.07 2.67 3.34
N ILE A 107 10.29 1.44 3.82
CA ILE A 107 10.25 1.13 5.24
C ILE A 107 11.43 1.84 5.89
N ALA A 108 11.20 2.97 6.56
CA ALA A 108 12.18 3.58 7.43
C ALA A 108 12.15 2.85 8.79
N ASN A 109 12.95 1.80 8.93
CA ASN A 109 13.12 1.09 10.20
C ASN A 109 14.12 1.82 11.09
N GLY A 110 13.67 2.20 12.29
CA GLY A 110 14.51 2.77 13.33
C GLY A 110 15.48 1.73 13.91
N ASN A 111 16.77 1.98 13.69
CA ASN A 111 17.93 1.49 14.46
C ASN A 111 18.44 0.04 14.31
N ASP A 112 17.83 -0.84 13.50
CA ASP A 112 18.46 -2.14 13.15
C ASP A 112 18.13 -2.53 11.70
N THR A 113 19.15 -2.61 10.84
CA THR A 113 19.04 -2.78 9.38
C THR A 113 19.37 -4.20 8.90
N SER A 114 19.41 -5.17 9.81
CA SER A 114 19.84 -6.54 9.48
C SER A 114 18.71 -7.47 8.99
N ALA A 115 17.44 -7.09 9.14
CA ALA A 115 16.31 -7.85 8.64
C ALA A 115 15.87 -7.35 7.25
N THR A 116 16.42 -7.96 6.19
CA THR A 116 15.82 -7.89 4.85
C THR A 116 14.62 -8.82 4.82
N PHE A 117 13.42 -8.26 4.63
CA PHE A 117 12.19 -9.03 4.43
C PHE A 117 11.89 -9.10 2.92
N ASP A 118 11.78 -10.31 2.39
CA ASP A 118 11.34 -10.54 1.01
C ASP A 118 9.89 -11.02 1.03
N VAL A 119 9.02 -10.24 0.39
CA VAL A 119 7.59 -10.55 0.25
C VAL A 119 7.38 -11.82 -0.57
N CYS A 120 8.29 -12.13 -1.48
CA CYS A 120 8.19 -13.25 -2.42
C CYS A 120 8.94 -14.51 -1.96
N ALA A 121 9.58 -14.48 -0.80
CA ALA A 121 10.37 -15.60 -0.26
C ALA A 121 9.55 -16.58 0.58
#